data_AF-X8DUF1-F1
#
_entry.id   AF-X8DUF1-F1
#
_cell.length_a   1.000
_cell.length_b   1.000
_cell.length_c   1.000
_cell.angle_alpha   90.00
_cell.angle_beta   90.00
_cell.angle_gamma   90.00
#
_symmetry.space_group_name_H-M   'P 1'
#
loop_
_entity.id
_entity.type
_entity.pdbx_description
1 polymer ?
#
loop_
_entity_poly.entity_id
_entity_poly.type
_entity_poly.pdbx_seq_one_letter_code
_entity_poly.pdbx_strand_id
1 'polypeptide(L)'
;MGPDGDATYRAADTEYTVTPLIDGGEYFTIVKKDPGESFDYKVRLGLPAGTHWVRHGTTLLIESDGAPDNPSLLVGMFASPKVTTGTGADIPLTVEIDSDATVTLSARSPALANTPVEIGFSYHPVDATT
;
A
#
# COMPACT_ATOMS: atom_id res chain seq x y z
N MET A 1 12.24 -9.64 -13.07
CA MET A 1 10.99 -9.86 -13.81
C MET A 1 10.74 -11.35 -13.84
N GLY A 2 9.75 -11.80 -13.07
CA GLY A 2 9.25 -13.18 -13.08
C GLY A 2 8.43 -13.47 -14.34
N PRO A 3 8.02 -14.74 -14.54
CA PRO A 3 7.29 -15.18 -15.74
C PRO A 3 5.95 -14.46 -15.95
N ASP A 4 5.33 -13.94 -14.89
CA ASP A 4 4.02 -13.27 -14.94
C ASP A 4 4.11 -11.72 -14.82
N GLY A 5 5.31 -11.16 -14.99
CA GLY A 5 5.55 -9.71 -14.87
C GLY A 5 5.93 -9.25 -13.45
N ASP A 6 6.07 -10.19 -12.50
CA ASP A 6 6.42 -9.85 -11.12
C ASP A 6 7.79 -9.18 -11.02
N ALA A 7 7.89 -8.16 -10.19
CA ALA A 7 9.16 -7.54 -9.82
C ALA A 7 9.45 -7.82 -8.34
N THR A 8 10.54 -8.53 -8.06
CA THR A 8 11.03 -8.74 -6.70
C THR A 8 12.29 -7.93 -6.46
N TYR A 9 12.29 -7.09 -5.42
CA TYR A 9 13.45 -6.38 -4.93
C TYR A 9 13.82 -6.89 -3.53
N ARG A 10 15.10 -7.23 -3.33
CA ARG A 10 15.60 -7.81 -2.08
C ARG A 10 16.57 -6.87 -1.39
N ALA A 11 16.27 -6.53 -0.15
CA ALA A 11 17.20 -6.04 0.85
C ALA A 11 17.55 -7.17 1.83
N ALA A 12 18.55 -6.97 2.69
CA ALA A 12 18.99 -7.99 3.65
C ALA A 12 17.81 -8.55 4.49
N ASP A 13 16.99 -7.66 5.04
CA ASP A 13 15.91 -7.99 5.98
C ASP A 13 14.50 -7.75 5.42
N THR A 14 14.40 -7.37 4.14
CA THR A 14 13.11 -7.08 3.51
C THR A 14 13.06 -7.54 2.07
N GLU A 15 11.99 -8.23 1.71
CA GLU A 15 11.66 -8.56 0.33
C GLU A 15 10.43 -7.77 -0.10
N TYR A 16 10.47 -7.18 -1.29
CA TYR A 16 9.37 -6.47 -1.91
C TYR A 16 8.99 -7.22 -3.18
N THR A 17 7.71 -7.56 -3.32
CA THR A 17 7.16 -8.14 -4.54
C THR A 17 6.04 -7.25 -5.05
N VAL A 18 6.05 -6.98 -6.35
CA VAL A 18 4.96 -6.32 -7.07
C VAL A 18 4.40 -7.33 -8.06
N THR A 19 3.10 -7.60 -7.94
CA THR A 19 2.36 -8.52 -8.80
C THR A 19 1.29 -7.74 -9.56
N PRO A 20 1.35 -7.70 -10.90
CA PRO A 20 0.29 -7.09 -11.71
C PRO A 20 -1.06 -7.76 -11.46
N LEU A 21 -2.12 -6.97 -11.43
CA LEU A 21 -3.50 -7.44 -11.30
C LEU A 21 -4.21 -7.40 -12.66
N ILE A 22 -5.24 -8.24 -12.81
CA ILE A 22 -5.97 -8.39 -14.09
C ILE A 22 -6.72 -7.13 -14.51
N ASP A 23 -7.04 -6.25 -13.57
CA ASP A 23 -7.70 -4.96 -13.79
C ASP A 23 -6.72 -3.83 -14.10
N GLY A 24 -5.44 -4.14 -14.33
CA GLY A 24 -4.38 -3.15 -14.58
C GLY A 24 -3.82 -2.53 -13.30
N GLY A 25 -4.28 -2.97 -12.13
CA GLY A 25 -3.71 -2.61 -10.85
C GLY A 25 -2.44 -3.38 -10.48
N GLU A 26 -1.99 -3.18 -9.26
CA GLU A 26 -0.78 -3.79 -8.71
C GLU A 26 -1.03 -4.24 -7.26
N TYR A 27 -0.58 -5.45 -6.93
CA TYR A 27 -0.50 -5.93 -5.54
C TYR A 27 0.94 -5.85 -5.07
N PHE A 28 1.13 -5.23 -3.91
CA PHE A 28 2.43 -5.05 -3.28
C PHE A 28 2.49 -5.93 -2.05
N THR A 29 3.58 -6.68 -1.94
CA THR A 29 3.91 -7.50 -0.78
C THR A 29 5.24 -7.05 -0.22
N ILE A 30 5.28 -6.72 1.06
CA ILE A 30 6.50 -6.42 1.81
C ILE A 30 6.68 -7.50 2.87
N VAL A 31 7.71 -8.33 2.74
CA VAL A 31 8.07 -9.33 3.74
C VAL A 31 9.21 -8.78 4.60
N LYS A 32 8.95 -8.52 5.89
CA LYS A 32 10.00 -8.17 6.86
C LYS A 32 10.35 -9.40 7.68
N LYS A 33 11.61 -9.83 7.60
CA LYS A 33 12.07 -11.07 8.26
C LYS A 33 12.17 -10.94 9.78
N ASP A 34 12.58 -9.76 10.24
CA ASP A 34 12.71 -9.44 11.65
C ASP A 34 12.18 -8.02 11.93
N PRO A 35 10.89 -7.88 12.32
CA PRO A 35 10.29 -6.59 12.64
C PRO A 35 10.56 -6.11 14.08
N GLY A 36 11.13 -6.92 14.97
CA GLY A 36 11.06 -6.66 16.41
C GLY A 36 9.60 -6.61 16.90
N GLU A 37 9.29 -5.75 17.88
CA GLU A 37 7.91 -5.58 18.41
C GLU A 37 7.10 -4.48 17.70
N SER A 38 7.72 -3.75 16.77
CA SER A 38 7.07 -2.72 15.98
C SER A 38 7.86 -2.36 14.74
N PHE A 39 7.17 -1.96 13.68
CA PHE A 39 7.80 -1.40 12.49
C PHE A 39 7.09 -0.13 12.04
N ASP A 40 7.84 0.68 11.28
CA ASP A 40 7.34 1.79 10.49
C ASP A 40 7.87 1.63 9.05
N TYR A 41 6.97 1.53 8.08
CA TYR A 41 7.29 1.51 6.65
C TYR A 41 6.74 2.74 5.98
N LYS A 42 7.64 3.52 5.37
CA LYS A 42 7.26 4.66 4.55
C LYS A 42 7.22 4.23 3.09
N VAL A 43 6.05 4.37 2.49
CA VAL A 43 5.81 4.18 1.07
C VAL A 43 5.52 5.55 0.47
N ARG A 44 6.27 5.93 -0.55
CA ARG A 44 5.97 7.13 -1.33
C ARG A 44 5.47 6.68 -2.69
N LEU A 45 4.24 7.04 -3.01
CA LEU A 45 3.64 6.77 -4.30
C LEU A 45 3.72 8.05 -5.12
N GLY A 46 4.31 7.94 -6.32
CA GLY A 46 4.24 9.03 -7.29
C GLY A 46 2.82 9.12 -7.80
N LEU A 47 2.09 10.15 -7.37
CA LEU A 47 0.75 10.40 -7.90
C LEU A 47 0.82 11.01 -9.31
N PRO A 48 -0.10 10.68 -10.22
CA PRO A 48 -0.27 11.42 -11.46
C PRO A 48 -0.47 12.92 -11.18
N ALA A 49 0.01 13.78 -12.07
CA ALA A 49 -0.20 15.22 -11.95
C ALA A 49 -1.71 15.54 -11.94
N GLY A 50 -2.12 16.50 -11.10
CA GLY A 50 -3.53 16.91 -10.97
C GLY A 50 -4.38 15.95 -10.12
N THR A 51 -3.75 15.16 -9.24
CA THR A 51 -4.44 14.24 -8.34
C THR A 51 -3.94 14.38 -6.90
N HIS A 52 -4.78 14.01 -5.94
CA HIS A 52 -4.48 14.05 -4.51
C HIS A 52 -5.07 12.86 -3.76
N TRP A 53 -4.54 12.60 -2.57
CA TRP A 53 -5.06 11.57 -1.67
C TRP A 53 -6.33 12.03 -0.96
N VAL A 54 -7.32 11.15 -0.90
CA VAL A 54 -8.51 11.29 -0.07
C VAL A 54 -8.64 10.07 0.83
N ARG A 55 -8.86 10.28 2.12
CA ARG A 55 -9.01 9.18 3.09
C ARG A 55 -10.49 8.88 3.32
N HIS A 56 -10.89 7.64 3.05
CA HIS A 56 -12.22 7.09 3.37
C HIS A 56 -12.09 5.94 4.38
N GLY A 57 -12.08 6.29 5.68
CA GLY A 57 -11.86 5.31 6.75
C GLY A 57 -10.46 4.71 6.70
N THR A 58 -10.38 3.40 6.39
CA THR A 58 -9.13 2.65 6.17
C THR A 58 -8.75 2.50 4.69
N THR A 59 -9.57 3.02 3.79
CA THR A 59 -9.30 3.02 2.35
C THR A 59 -8.68 4.36 1.95
N LEU A 60 -7.64 4.31 1.14
CA LEU A 60 -7.04 5.50 0.57
C LEU A 60 -7.50 5.60 -0.89
N LEU A 61 -8.06 6.74 -1.25
CA LEU A 61 -8.52 7.03 -2.60
C LEU A 61 -7.58 8.06 -3.22
N ILE A 62 -7.45 8.01 -4.54
CA ILE A 62 -6.80 9.04 -5.32
C ILE A 62 -7.91 9.69 -6.13
N GLU A 63 -8.08 11.00 -5.97
CA GLU A 63 -9.06 11.79 -6.71
C GLU A 63 -8.35 12.84 -7.56
N SER A 64 -8.98 13.25 -8.66
CA SER A 64 -8.53 14.42 -9.42
C SER A 64 -8.78 15.71 -8.60
N ASP A 65 -7.96 16.75 -8.82
CA ASP A 65 -8.05 18.02 -8.07
C ASP A 65 -9.37 18.78 -8.25
N GLY A 66 -10.18 18.40 -9.25
CA GLY A 66 -11.43 19.07 -9.57
C GLY A 66 -11.25 20.53 -10.01
N ALA A 67 -12.33 21.15 -10.45
CA ALA A 67 -12.45 22.55 -10.81
C ALA A 67 -13.90 23.02 -10.56
N PRO A 68 -14.20 24.33 -10.51
CA PRO A 68 -15.55 24.83 -10.20
C PRO A 68 -16.68 24.22 -11.04
N ASP A 69 -16.42 23.89 -12.30
CA ASP A 69 -17.37 23.28 -13.23
C ASP A 69 -17.10 21.78 -13.50
N ASN A 70 -16.09 21.19 -12.83
CA ASN A 70 -15.71 19.79 -13.02
C ASN A 70 -15.38 19.14 -11.66
N PRO A 71 -16.30 18.35 -11.07
CA PRO A 71 -16.06 17.76 -9.76
C PRO A 71 -14.85 16.82 -9.77
N SER A 72 -14.25 16.63 -8.60
CA SER A 72 -13.23 15.60 -8.40
C SER A 72 -13.79 14.22 -8.76
N LEU A 73 -12.98 13.44 -9.48
CA LEU A 73 -13.30 12.09 -9.91
C LEU A 73 -12.34 11.10 -9.25
N LEU A 74 -12.86 9.95 -8.85
CA LEU A 74 -12.04 8.83 -8.37
C LEU A 74 -11.19 8.32 -9.53
N VAL A 75 -9.86 8.36 -9.37
CA VAL A 75 -8.89 7.88 -10.38
C VAL A 75 -8.16 6.62 -9.92
N GLY A 76 -8.22 6.29 -8.63
CA GLY A 76 -7.63 5.06 -8.13
C GLY A 76 -7.96 4.79 -6.67
N MET A 77 -7.79 3.54 -6.28
CA MET A 77 -8.04 3.06 -4.94
C MET A 77 -6.84 2.27 -4.42
N PHE A 78 -6.45 2.58 -3.19
CA PHE A 78 -5.53 1.79 -2.39
C PHE A 78 -6.33 0.99 -1.36
N ALA A 79 -6.43 -0.32 -1.57
CA ALA A 79 -7.25 -1.21 -0.75
C ALA A 79 -6.46 -1.76 0.44
N SER A 80 -7.22 -2.03 1.51
CA SER A 80 -6.78 -2.05 2.91
C SER A 80 -5.48 -2.83 3.13
N PRO A 81 -4.39 -2.15 3.51
CA PRO A 81 -3.15 -2.82 3.82
C PRO A 81 -3.37 -3.75 5.03
N LYS A 82 -2.94 -4.99 4.90
CA LYS A 82 -3.02 -6.01 5.95
C LYS A 82 -1.63 -6.40 6.39
N VAL A 83 -1.50 -6.71 7.68
CA VAL A 83 -0.28 -7.29 8.24
C VAL A 83 -0.62 -8.66 8.74
N THR A 84 0.07 -9.66 8.24
CA THR A 84 -0.03 -11.03 8.75
C THR A 84 1.32 -11.48 9.27
N THR A 85 1.33 -12.20 10.38
CA THR A 85 2.53 -12.88 10.85
C THR A 85 2.77 -14.15 10.02
N GLY A 86 4.00 -14.69 10.08
CA GLY A 86 4.31 -16.00 9.48
C GLY A 86 3.49 -17.17 10.04
N THR A 87 2.76 -16.97 11.13
CA THR A 87 1.78 -17.92 11.69
C THR A 87 0.34 -17.70 11.19
N GLY A 88 0.12 -16.69 10.34
CA GLY A 88 -1.19 -16.33 9.77
C GLY A 88 -2.06 -15.46 10.67
N ALA A 89 -1.52 -14.86 11.74
CA ALA A 89 -2.28 -13.96 12.60
C ALA A 89 -2.34 -12.55 12.02
N ASP A 90 -3.54 -11.96 11.97
CA ASP A 90 -3.73 -10.56 11.59
C ASP A 90 -3.22 -9.62 12.70
N ILE A 91 -2.40 -8.65 12.32
CA ILE A 91 -1.93 -7.58 13.21
C ILE A 91 -2.63 -6.28 12.81
N PRO A 92 -3.22 -5.53 13.76
CA PRO A 92 -3.76 -4.22 13.48
C PRO A 92 -2.70 -3.31 12.87
N LEU A 93 -3.00 -2.78 11.69
CA LEU A 93 -2.13 -1.87 10.97
C LEU A 93 -2.69 -0.45 11.05
N THR A 94 -1.81 0.48 11.40
CA THR A 94 -2.07 1.91 11.33
C THR A 94 -1.56 2.44 10.00
N VAL A 95 -2.39 3.28 9.36
CA VAL A 95 -2.08 3.94 8.09
C VAL A 95 -2.20 5.44 8.28
N GLU A 96 -1.11 6.15 8.03
CA GLU A 96 -1.03 7.61 8.08
C GLU A 96 -0.61 8.13 6.70
N ILE A 97 -1.25 9.22 6.25
CA ILE A 97 -0.86 9.92 5.03
C ILE A 97 -0.39 11.31 5.44
N ASP A 98 0.87 11.61 5.15
CA ASP A 98 1.46 12.92 5.37
C ASP A 98 1.05 13.90 4.26
N SER A 99 1.21 15.20 4.52
CA SER A 99 0.87 16.27 3.56
C SER A 99 1.70 16.24 2.27
N ASP A 100 2.82 15.52 2.26
CA ASP A 100 3.69 15.31 1.09
C ASP A 100 3.36 14.01 0.32
N ALA A 101 2.21 13.40 0.61
CA ALA A 101 1.75 12.13 0.04
C ALA A 101 2.62 10.91 0.42
N THR A 102 3.42 11.01 1.48
CA THR A 102 4.06 9.84 2.10
C THR A 102 3.02 9.05 2.89
N VAL A 103 2.93 7.75 2.62
CA VAL A 103 2.10 6.82 3.38
C VAL A 103 2.98 6.09 4.39
N THR A 104 2.69 6.22 5.67
CA THR A 104 3.33 5.45 6.73
C THR A 104 2.43 4.29 7.13
N LEU A 105 2.95 3.08 7.00
CA LEU A 105 2.35 1.83 7.48
C LEU A 105 3.07 1.43 8.77
N SER A 106 2.36 1.42 9.89
CA SER A 106 2.95 1.08 11.19
C SER A 106 2.14 0.05 11.95
N ALA A 107 2.83 -0.83 12.67
CA ALA A 107 2.20 -1.78 13.58
C ALA A 107 3.05 -1.93 14.83
N ARG A 108 2.38 -2.17 15.96
CA ARG A 108 3.02 -2.50 17.24
C ARG A 108 2.24 -3.63 17.89
N SER A 109 2.93 -4.73 18.17
CA SER A 109 2.37 -5.89 18.84
C SER A 109 3.50 -6.81 19.32
N PRO A 110 3.41 -7.38 20.53
CA PRO A 110 4.34 -8.42 20.98
C PRO A 110 4.39 -9.64 20.06
N ALA A 111 3.30 -9.92 19.31
CA ALA A 111 3.23 -11.02 18.36
C ALA A 111 4.14 -10.84 17.12
N LEU A 112 4.68 -9.63 16.91
CA LEU A 112 5.66 -9.35 15.86
C LEU A 112 7.05 -9.88 16.24
N ALA A 113 7.36 -10.00 17.54
CA ALA A 113 8.69 -10.37 18.01
C ALA A 113 9.12 -11.73 17.44
N ASN A 114 10.28 -11.76 16.78
CA ASN A 114 10.89 -12.96 16.19
C ASN A 114 10.00 -13.67 15.16
N THR A 115 9.00 -12.99 14.60
CA THR A 115 8.09 -13.58 13.61
C THR A 115 8.15 -12.75 12.33
N PRO A 116 8.49 -13.34 11.18
CA PRO A 116 8.40 -12.64 9.90
C PRO A 116 6.98 -12.11 9.69
N VAL A 117 6.87 -10.97 9.05
CA VAL A 117 5.58 -10.37 8.72
C VAL A 117 5.47 -10.07 7.25
N GLU A 118 4.27 -10.23 6.74
CA GLU A 118 3.88 -9.87 5.39
C GLU A 118 2.90 -8.70 5.46
N ILE A 119 3.25 -7.63 4.76
CA ILE A 119 2.42 -6.44 4.60
C ILE A 119 1.94 -6.45 3.15
N GLY A 120 0.64 -6.63 2.96
CA GLY A 120 0.02 -6.73 1.64
C GLY A 120 -0.95 -5.59 1.39
N PHE A 121 -0.85 -4.94 0.24
CA PHE A 121 -1.79 -3.88 -0.19
C PHE A 121 -1.89 -3.80 -1.71
N SER A 122 -3.02 -3.32 -2.21
CA SER A 122 -3.22 -3.18 -3.66
C SER A 122 -3.55 -1.76 -4.08
N TYR A 123 -3.06 -1.42 -5.27
CA TYR A 123 -3.49 -0.29 -6.06
C TYR A 123 -4.40 -0.77 -7.19
N HIS A 124 -5.54 -0.11 -7.36
CA HIS A 124 -6.46 -0.34 -8.45
C HIS A 124 -6.72 1.00 -9.16
N PRO A 125 -6.29 1.20 -10.41
CA PRO A 125 -6.70 2.35 -11.19
C PRO A 125 -8.20 2.27 -11.47
N VAL A 126 -8.87 3.42 -11.48
CA VAL A 126 -10.23 3.53 -12.00
C VAL A 126 -10.12 4.17 -13.36
N ASP A 127 -10.65 3.50 -14.38
CA ASP A 127 -10.72 4.08 -15.72
C ASP A 127 -11.60 5.34 -15.66
N ALA A 128 -10.99 6.52 -15.83
CA ALA A 128 -11.68 7.79 -15.88
C ALA A 128 -12.36 8.05 -17.25
N THR A 129 -12.71 6.98 -17.99
CA THR A 129 -13.38 7.09 -19.29
C THR A 129 -14.90 7.07 -19.10
N THR A 130 -15.47 8.23 -18.77
CA THR A 130 -16.86 8.56 -19.14
C THR A 130 -16.96 10.01 -19.54
#